data_AF-A0A1K1NFD8-F1
#
_entry.id   AF-A0A1K1NFD8-F1
#
_cell.length_a   1.000
_cell.length_b   1.000
_cell.length_c   1.000
_cell.angle_alpha   90.00
_cell.angle_beta   90.00
_cell.angle_gamma   90.00
#
_symmetry.space_group_name_H-M   'P 1'
#
loop_
_entity.id
_entity.type
_entity.pdbx_description
1 polymer ?
#
loop_
_entity_poly.entity_id
_entity_poly.type
_entity_poly.pdbx_seq_one_letter_code
_entity_poly.pdbx_strand_id
1 'polypeptide(L)'
;MTLVTESTEYAFEDFVRDETLSDDKITKLQHPIYLPEYFKIADGFKPGDIFTLTAGGMDYPFEIAGFYKCGLLAEGGIGRKCVISDYDYMLLTSIYPESELLIFDKSESFDYREYSEKCAEKSGNNFSKACSYRNVDDSKIIETTETEMYLYISIFFSAVTFAAVFFLIAHKIKKDTTTPSSTNRDLRNIDIHDVTLNSGSASART
;
A
#
# COMPACT_ATOMS: atom_id res chain seq x y z
N MET A 1 6.08 -0.70 17.03
CA MET A 1 6.54 0.51 16.31
C MET A 1 7.87 0.86 16.90
N THR A 2 8.88 1.03 16.06
CA THR A 2 10.21 1.43 16.52
C THR A 2 10.34 2.94 16.33
N LEU A 3 10.82 3.64 17.34
CA LEU A 3 11.06 5.07 17.28
C LEU A 3 12.56 5.30 17.39
N VAL A 4 13.10 6.19 16.57
CA VAL A 4 14.51 6.54 16.57
C VAL A 4 14.67 8.05 16.40
N THR A 5 15.83 8.56 16.80
CA THR A 5 16.21 9.94 16.51
C THR A 5 16.84 10.06 15.12
N GLU A 6 16.93 11.27 14.57
CA GLU A 6 17.61 11.48 13.29
C GLU A 6 19.08 11.03 13.33
N SER A 7 19.79 11.30 14.43
CA SER A 7 21.19 10.87 14.59
C SER A 7 21.34 9.35 14.56
N THR A 8 20.38 8.65 15.14
CA THR A 8 20.33 7.19 15.15
C THR A 8 20.03 6.65 13.76
N GLU A 9 19.12 7.30 13.03
CA GLU A 9 18.80 6.92 11.65
C GLU A 9 20.01 7.06 10.73
N TYR A 10 20.71 8.20 10.78
CA TYR A 10 21.94 8.42 10.00
C TYR A 10 23.07 7.42 10.33
N ALA A 11 23.03 6.79 11.50
CA ALA A 11 24.00 5.75 11.86
C ALA A 11 23.65 4.39 11.24
N PHE A 12 22.38 4.16 10.89
CA PHE A 12 21.91 2.90 10.32
C PHE A 12 21.80 2.95 8.79
N GLU A 13 21.22 4.01 8.25
CA GLU A 13 20.83 4.12 6.85
C GLU A 13 21.04 5.54 6.32
N ASP A 14 21.07 5.68 4.99
CA ASP A 14 21.00 6.98 4.35
C ASP A 14 19.58 7.54 4.56
N PHE A 15 19.44 8.51 5.47
CA PHE A 15 18.16 9.15 5.80
C PHE A 15 17.69 10.11 4.70
N VAL A 16 17.37 9.56 3.53
CA VAL A 16 16.87 10.30 2.37
C VAL A 16 15.39 10.61 2.56
N ARG A 17 15.12 11.84 2.98
CA ARG A 17 13.77 12.38 3.12
C ARG A 17 13.13 12.56 1.76
N ASP A 18 11.84 12.28 1.69
CA ASP A 18 11.01 12.42 0.50
C ASP A 18 9.70 13.11 0.85
N GLU A 19 9.16 13.86 -0.10
CA GLU A 19 7.90 14.61 0.02
C GLU A 19 7.75 15.28 1.40
N THR A 20 8.64 16.20 1.74
CA THR A 20 8.63 16.89 3.03
C THR A 20 7.85 18.20 2.97
N LEU A 21 7.40 18.67 4.13
CA LEU A 21 7.09 20.08 4.31
C LEU A 21 8.34 20.94 4.03
N SER A 22 8.14 22.23 3.77
CA SER A 22 9.25 23.18 3.68
C SER A 22 9.97 23.32 5.02
N ASP A 23 11.28 23.55 5.01
CA ASP A 23 12.10 23.73 6.22
C ASP A 23 11.51 24.79 7.19
N ASP A 24 10.98 25.89 6.65
CA ASP A 24 10.32 26.96 7.43
C ASP A 24 9.05 26.50 8.19
N LYS A 25 8.41 25.44 7.70
CA LYS A 25 7.26 24.81 8.37
C LYS A 25 7.73 23.77 9.36
N ILE A 26 8.68 22.92 8.98
CA ILE A 26 9.25 21.86 9.83
C ILE A 26 9.81 22.47 11.12
N THR A 27 10.57 23.57 11.01
CA THR A 27 11.15 24.27 12.18
C THR A 27 10.12 24.86 13.14
N LYS A 28 8.85 24.97 12.74
CA LYS A 28 7.75 25.46 13.59
C LYS A 28 6.92 24.32 14.20
N LEU A 29 7.15 23.08 13.77
CA LEU A 29 6.46 21.92 14.33
C LEU A 29 6.96 21.66 15.75
N GLN A 30 6.03 21.39 16.67
CA GLN A 30 6.38 21.02 18.04
C GLN A 30 6.76 19.55 18.15
N HIS A 31 6.00 18.67 17.49
CA HIS A 31 6.18 17.22 17.52
C HIS A 31 6.25 16.67 16.09
N PRO A 32 7.35 16.93 15.34
CA PRO A 32 7.51 16.43 13.99
C PRO A 32 7.77 14.92 13.98
N ILE A 33 7.20 14.22 13.00
CA ILE A 33 7.52 12.82 12.71
C ILE A 33 7.83 12.62 11.22
N TYR A 34 8.87 11.85 10.92
CA TYR A 34 9.08 11.30 9.59
C TYR A 34 8.65 9.84 9.57
N LEU A 35 7.76 9.51 8.64
CA LEU A 35 7.21 8.17 8.48
C LEU A 35 7.86 7.45 7.30
N PRO A 36 8.03 6.13 7.36
CA PRO A 36 8.38 5.34 6.17
C PRO A 36 7.38 5.51 5.04
N GLU A 37 7.86 5.45 3.80
CA GLU A 37 7.04 5.60 2.58
C GLU A 37 5.83 4.66 2.54
N TYR A 38 5.88 3.50 3.22
CA TYR A 38 4.74 2.61 3.37
C TYR A 38 3.47 3.34 3.82
N PHE A 39 3.55 4.24 4.82
CA PHE A 39 2.37 4.90 5.39
C PHE A 39 1.67 5.81 4.38
N LYS A 40 2.42 6.38 3.45
CA LYS A 40 1.87 7.12 2.31
C LYS A 40 1.14 6.19 1.34
N ILE A 41 1.74 5.05 1.00
CA ILE A 41 1.19 4.13 -0.02
C ILE A 41 -0.03 3.39 0.50
N ALA A 42 0.04 2.84 1.72
CA ALA A 42 -0.97 1.97 2.27
C ALA A 42 -2.08 2.74 3.02
N ASP A 43 -1.71 3.74 3.81
CA ASP A 43 -2.66 4.47 4.67
C ASP A 43 -3.08 5.82 4.06
N GLY A 44 -2.40 6.27 3.00
CA GLY A 44 -2.77 7.48 2.25
C GLY A 44 -2.39 8.79 2.92
N PHE A 45 -1.52 8.75 3.94
CA PHE A 45 -1.04 9.94 4.66
C PHE A 45 -0.27 10.90 3.76
N LYS A 46 -0.28 12.18 4.15
CA LYS A 46 0.43 13.28 3.49
C LYS A 46 1.20 14.13 4.49
N PRO A 47 2.19 14.93 4.04
CA PRO A 47 2.90 15.86 4.92
C PRO A 47 1.93 16.91 5.47
N GLY A 48 1.99 17.17 6.77
CA GLY A 48 1.06 18.04 7.50
C GLY A 48 -0.20 17.33 8.04
N ASP A 49 -0.43 16.05 7.71
CA ASP A 49 -1.46 15.27 8.40
C ASP A 49 -1.01 14.94 9.84
N ILE A 50 -1.98 14.57 10.68
CA ILE A 50 -1.72 14.13 12.05
C ILE A 50 -1.66 12.61 12.10
N PHE A 51 -0.53 12.10 12.59
CA PHE A 51 -0.33 10.70 12.93
C PHE A 51 -0.43 10.53 14.44
N THR A 52 -1.38 9.71 14.91
CA THR A 52 -1.57 9.46 16.34
C THR A 52 -0.89 8.16 16.75
N LEU A 53 0.12 8.25 17.61
CA LEU A 53 0.74 7.11 18.28
C LEU A 53 -0.04 6.82 19.57
N THR A 54 -0.62 5.62 19.70
CA THR A 54 -1.27 5.19 20.95
C THR A 54 -0.30 4.31 21.76
N ALA A 55 0.05 4.76 22.96
CA ALA A 55 1.03 4.12 23.84
C ALA A 55 0.65 4.24 25.31
N GLY A 56 0.75 3.16 26.08
CA GLY A 56 0.42 3.20 27.51
C GLY A 56 -1.03 3.63 27.82
N GLY A 57 -1.96 3.47 26.86
CA GLY A 57 -3.35 3.93 26.96
C GLY A 57 -3.55 5.43 26.69
N MET A 58 -2.52 6.13 26.23
CA MET A 58 -2.54 7.55 25.88
C MET A 58 -2.29 7.74 24.38
N ASP A 59 -2.85 8.82 23.83
CA ASP A 59 -2.67 9.20 22.43
C ASP A 59 -1.67 10.36 22.31
N TYR A 60 -0.67 10.18 21.46
CA TYR A 60 0.40 11.13 21.16
C TYR A 60 0.28 11.58 19.71
N PRO A 61 -0.29 12.77 19.45
CA PRO A 61 -0.41 13.28 18.09
C PRO A 61 0.92 13.87 17.61
N PHE A 62 1.36 13.42 16.44
CA PHE A 62 2.52 13.95 15.72
C PHE A 62 2.06 14.57 14.41
N GLU A 63 2.69 15.68 14.01
CA GLU A 63 2.49 16.24 12.68
C GLU A 63 3.53 15.65 11.72
N ILE A 64 3.07 15.11 10.60
CA ILE A 64 3.94 14.44 9.64
C ILE A 64 4.79 15.50 8.92
N ALA A 65 6.08 15.53 9.24
CA ALA A 65 7.05 16.43 8.61
C ALA A 65 7.39 16.01 7.18
N GLY A 66 7.32 14.71 6.90
CA GLY A 66 7.52 14.13 5.58
C GLY A 66 7.68 12.62 5.65
N PHE A 67 8.11 12.04 4.53
CA PHE A 67 8.38 10.62 4.42
C PHE A 67 9.86 10.36 4.23
N TYR A 68 10.28 9.10 4.33
CA TYR A 68 11.63 8.68 3.97
C TYR A 68 11.67 7.23 3.53
N LYS A 69 12.75 6.87 2.84
CA LYS A 69 13.01 5.48 2.44
C LYS A 69 13.64 4.73 3.62
N CYS A 70 12.91 3.75 4.13
CA CYS A 70 13.33 2.92 5.26
C CYS A 70 13.54 1.48 4.75
N GLY A 71 14.74 0.93 4.89
CA GLY A 71 15.01 -0.48 4.60
C GLY A 71 15.00 -1.31 5.87
N LEU A 72 15.74 -0.89 6.89
CA LEU A 72 15.87 -1.59 8.15
C LEU A 72 14.66 -1.33 9.05
N LEU A 73 14.09 -2.39 9.66
CA LEU A 73 12.91 -2.30 10.53
C LEU A 73 11.68 -1.66 9.85
N ALA A 74 11.55 -1.83 8.53
CA ALA A 74 10.40 -1.37 7.75
C ALA A 74 9.18 -2.33 7.82
N GLU A 75 9.36 -3.51 8.42
CA GLU A 75 8.35 -4.57 8.47
C GLU A 75 7.25 -4.32 9.52
N GLY A 76 6.03 -4.79 9.24
CA GLY A 76 4.88 -4.62 10.13
C GLY A 76 4.99 -5.30 11.50
N GLY A 77 5.78 -6.38 11.63
CA GLY A 77 5.80 -7.22 12.84
C GLY A 77 6.46 -6.60 14.08
N ILE A 78 7.58 -5.88 13.92
CA ILE A 78 8.24 -5.12 15.02
C ILE A 78 7.72 -3.66 15.05
N GLY A 79 6.88 -3.34 14.06
CA GLY A 79 6.37 -2.03 13.77
C GLY A 79 7.43 -1.19 13.06
N ARG A 80 6.92 -0.39 12.13
CA ARG A 80 7.73 0.40 11.22
C ARG A 80 8.56 1.41 12.00
N LYS A 81 9.84 1.55 11.64
CA LYS A 81 10.75 2.54 12.22
C LYS A 81 10.30 3.94 11.83
N CYS A 82 10.06 4.82 12.79
CA CYS A 82 9.72 6.22 12.55
C CYS A 82 10.79 7.10 13.19
N VAL A 83 11.06 8.25 12.56
CA VAL A 83 12.06 9.20 13.06
C VAL A 83 11.36 10.36 13.73
N ILE A 84 11.72 10.63 14.98
CA ILE A 84 11.16 11.69 15.82
C ILE A 84 12.27 12.60 16.37
N SER A 85 11.88 13.73 16.97
CA SER A 85 12.84 14.63 17.61
C SER A 85 13.48 13.98 18.85
N ASP A 86 14.68 14.43 19.23
CA ASP A 86 15.35 13.97 20.46
C ASP A 86 14.50 14.23 21.70
N TYR A 87 13.76 15.35 21.72
CA TYR A 87 12.86 15.71 22.80
C TYR A 87 11.70 14.71 22.93
N ASP A 88 11.04 14.39 21.82
CA ASP A 88 9.93 13.44 21.80
C ASP A 88 10.40 12.02 22.13
N TYR A 89 11.60 11.66 21.67
CA TYR A 89 12.23 10.39 22.01
C TYR A 89 12.41 10.27 23.53
N MET A 90 13.02 11.26 24.18
CA MET A 90 13.20 11.28 25.63
C MET A 90 11.87 11.21 26.41
N LEU A 91 10.81 11.85 25.90
CA LEU A 91 9.49 11.78 26.53
C LEU A 91 8.92 10.36 26.43
N LEU A 92 9.00 9.75 25.25
CA LEU A 92 8.39 8.45 24.96
C LEU A 92 9.14 7.28 25.57
N THR A 93 10.46 7.36 25.80
CA THR A 93 11.22 6.28 26.47
C THR A 93 10.82 6.08 27.93
N SER A 94 10.13 7.05 28.55
CA SER A 94 9.53 6.85 29.88
C SER A 94 8.32 5.89 29.87
N ILE A 95 7.76 5.62 28.70
CA ILE A 95 6.53 4.85 28.49
C ILE A 95 6.79 3.59 27.65
N TYR A 96 7.65 3.73 26.64
CA TYR A 96 8.15 2.64 25.83
C TYR A 96 9.50 2.15 26.38
N PRO A 97 9.63 0.86 26.72
CA PRO A 97 10.92 0.32 27.10
C PRO A 97 11.92 0.46 25.96
N GLU A 98 13.08 1.02 26.27
CA GLU A 98 14.20 1.06 25.34
C GLU A 98 14.68 -0.36 25.02
N SER A 99 15.14 -0.54 23.79
CA SER A 99 15.72 -1.80 23.32
C SER A 99 17.03 -1.50 22.63
N GLU A 100 18.04 -2.32 22.90
CA GLU A 100 19.32 -2.25 22.19
C GLU A 100 19.24 -3.11 20.93
N LEU A 101 19.67 -2.53 19.80
CA LEU A 101 19.75 -3.22 18.52
C LEU A 101 21.20 -3.56 18.21
N LEU A 102 21.49 -4.85 18.01
CA LEU A 102 22.78 -5.34 17.58
C LEU A 102 22.68 -5.77 16.10
N ILE A 103 23.49 -5.13 15.26
CA ILE A 103 23.57 -5.42 13.82
C ILE A 103 25.02 -5.79 13.52
N PHE A 104 25.21 -6.92 12.86
CA PHE A 104 26.53 -7.38 12.45
C PHE A 104 26.45 -8.29 11.23
N ASP A 105 27.51 -8.30 10.43
CA ASP A 105 27.67 -9.25 9.36
C ASP A 105 27.97 -10.63 9.94
N LYS A 106 27.10 -11.59 9.64
CA LYS A 106 27.29 -12.98 10.08
C LYS A 106 28.18 -13.74 9.10
N SER A 107 29.06 -14.58 9.65
CA SER A 107 29.75 -15.61 8.84
C SER A 107 28.78 -16.68 8.36
N GLU A 108 29.15 -17.45 7.34
CA GLU A 108 28.35 -18.60 6.86
C GLU A 108 28.11 -19.64 7.96
N SER A 109 29.06 -19.80 8.88
CA SER A 109 28.98 -20.74 10.01
C SER A 109 28.25 -20.17 11.24
N PHE A 110 27.65 -18.98 11.15
CA PHE A 110 26.97 -18.39 12.30
C PHE A 110 25.67 -19.13 12.61
N ASP A 111 25.59 -19.71 13.81
CA ASP A 111 24.38 -20.29 14.36
C ASP A 111 23.82 -19.38 15.46
N TYR A 112 22.63 -18.81 15.21
CA TYR A 112 21.94 -17.96 16.17
C TYR A 112 21.60 -18.69 17.48
N ARG A 113 21.28 -19.99 17.41
CA ARG A 113 20.95 -20.77 18.60
C ARG A 113 22.17 -20.91 19.49
N GLU A 114 23.31 -21.29 18.92
CA GLU A 114 24.57 -21.40 19.65
C GLU A 114 24.98 -20.04 20.25
N TYR A 115 24.84 -18.95 19.48
CA TYR A 115 25.08 -17.59 19.97
C TYR A 115 24.18 -17.25 21.17
N SER A 116 22.87 -17.49 21.04
CA SER A 116 21.89 -17.21 22.09
C SER A 116 22.16 -18.03 23.36
N GLU A 117 22.57 -19.28 23.23
CA GLU A 117 22.91 -20.15 24.38
C GLU A 117 24.15 -19.62 25.13
N LYS A 118 25.20 -19.25 24.40
CA LYS A 118 26.41 -18.66 24.99
C LYS A 118 26.13 -17.32 25.68
N CYS A 119 25.27 -16.50 25.09
CA CYS A 119 24.84 -15.24 25.72
C CYS A 119 24.05 -15.50 27.01
N ALA A 120 23.11 -16.45 26.97
CA ALA A 120 22.32 -16.82 28.14
C ALA A 120 23.18 -17.38 29.29
N GLU A 121 24.17 -18.21 28.97
CA GLU A 121 25.12 -18.75 29.95
C GLU A 121 25.95 -17.64 30.60
N LYS A 122 26.46 -16.70 29.81
CA LYS A 122 27.29 -15.60 30.32
C LYS A 122 26.51 -14.58 31.14
N SER A 123 25.29 -14.25 30.72
CA SER A 123 24.52 -13.19 31.38
C SER A 123 23.64 -13.70 32.52
N GLY A 124 23.42 -15.02 32.62
CA GLY A 124 22.44 -15.62 33.52
C GLY A 124 20.98 -15.28 33.17
N ASN A 125 20.72 -14.68 31.99
CA ASN A 125 19.38 -14.28 31.55
C ASN A 125 18.92 -15.18 30.41
N ASN A 126 17.61 -15.38 30.30
CA ASN A 126 17.06 -16.16 29.20
C ASN A 126 16.94 -15.30 27.93
N PHE A 127 17.98 -15.32 27.09
CA PHE A 127 18.05 -14.59 25.82
C PHE A 127 16.96 -14.98 24.81
N SER A 128 16.48 -16.23 24.85
CA SER A 128 15.46 -16.71 23.90
C SER A 128 14.11 -16.00 24.02
N LYS A 129 13.83 -15.37 25.17
CA LYS A 129 12.63 -14.53 25.37
C LYS A 129 12.91 -13.03 25.24
N ALA A 130 14.17 -12.62 25.37
CA ALA A 130 14.57 -11.22 25.42
C ALA A 130 15.06 -10.68 24.07
N CYS A 131 15.46 -11.56 23.14
CA CYS A 131 16.04 -11.16 21.87
C CYS A 131 15.28 -11.75 20.68
N SER A 132 14.92 -10.90 19.73
CA SER A 132 14.46 -11.30 18.40
C SER A 132 15.66 -11.32 17.46
N TYR A 133 15.81 -12.41 16.72
CA TYR A 133 16.81 -12.52 15.66
C TYR A 133 16.15 -12.49 14.31
N ARG A 134 16.76 -11.73 13.41
CA ARG A 134 16.37 -11.67 12.02
C ARG A 134 17.58 -11.69 11.11
N ASN A 135 17.42 -12.42 10.02
CA ASN A 135 18.37 -12.47 8.92
C ASN A 135 17.70 -11.88 7.67
N VAL A 136 18.45 -11.07 6.93
CA VAL A 136 18.03 -10.50 5.64
C VAL A 136 17.61 -11.60 4.65
N ASP A 137 18.27 -12.76 4.67
CA ASP A 137 17.89 -13.86 3.76
C ASP A 137 16.49 -14.40 4.07
N ASP A 138 16.12 -14.48 5.35
CA ASP A 138 14.79 -14.93 5.75
C ASP A 138 13.73 -13.92 5.32
N SER A 139 13.99 -12.62 5.51
CA SER A 139 13.11 -11.54 5.03
C SER A 139 12.92 -11.59 3.51
N LYS A 140 14.00 -11.80 2.74
CA LYS A 140 13.92 -11.96 1.27
C LYS A 140 13.05 -13.14 0.86
N ILE A 141 13.18 -14.28 1.54
CA ILE A 141 12.37 -15.46 1.25
C ILE A 141 10.89 -15.19 1.54
N ILE A 142 10.58 -14.55 2.67
CA ILE A 142 9.20 -14.20 3.04
C ILE A 142 8.59 -13.26 1.99
N GLU A 143 9.27 -12.15 1.67
CA GLU A 143 8.80 -11.17 0.68
C GLU A 143 8.60 -11.79 -0.72
N THR A 144 9.53 -12.65 -1.14
CA THR A 144 9.43 -13.35 -2.43
C THR A 144 8.21 -14.28 -2.44
N THR A 145 8.02 -15.04 -1.36
CA THR A 145 6.91 -15.99 -1.24
C THR A 145 5.56 -15.26 -1.25
N GLU A 146 5.43 -14.15 -0.51
CA GLU A 146 4.22 -13.34 -0.50
C GLU A 146 3.91 -12.79 -1.90
N THR A 147 4.93 -12.28 -2.60
CA THR A 147 4.79 -11.75 -3.97
C THR A 147 4.34 -12.84 -4.93
N GLU A 148 4.91 -14.04 -4.85
CA GLU A 148 4.50 -15.18 -5.67
C GLU A 148 3.04 -15.57 -5.41
N MET A 149 2.60 -15.59 -4.15
CA MET A 149 1.20 -15.88 -3.82
C MET A 149 0.23 -14.88 -4.47
N TYR A 150 0.52 -13.58 -4.39
CA TYR A 150 -0.31 -12.55 -5.04
C TYR A 150 -0.34 -12.71 -6.57
N LEU A 151 0.78 -13.09 -7.17
CA LEU A 151 0.84 -13.36 -8.61
C LEU A 151 -0.05 -14.54 -8.99
N TYR A 152 0.03 -15.66 -8.26
CA TYR A 152 -0.81 -16.83 -8.53
C TYR A 152 -2.31 -16.54 -8.37
N ILE A 153 -2.68 -15.80 -7.32
CA ILE A 153 -4.07 -15.37 -7.11
C ILE A 153 -4.55 -14.50 -8.29
N SER A 154 -3.70 -13.57 -8.75
CA SER A 154 -4.02 -12.69 -9.88
C SER A 154 -4.23 -13.47 -11.19
N ILE A 155 -3.36 -14.45 -11.47
CA ILE A 155 -3.50 -15.34 -12.63
C ILE A 155 -4.80 -16.14 -12.55
N PHE A 156 -5.13 -16.68 -11.37
CA PHE A 156 -6.37 -17.42 -11.14
C PHE A 156 -7.60 -16.57 -11.43
N PHE A 157 -7.68 -15.36 -10.87
CA PHE A 157 -8.79 -14.44 -11.14
C PHE A 157 -8.89 -14.08 -12.62
N SER A 158 -7.76 -13.81 -13.28
CA SER A 158 -7.74 -13.54 -14.72
C SER A 158 -8.31 -14.70 -15.54
N ALA A 159 -7.94 -15.95 -15.22
CA ALA A 159 -8.45 -17.13 -15.90
C ALA A 159 -9.96 -17.33 -15.70
N VAL A 160 -10.45 -17.13 -14.47
CA VAL A 160 -11.88 -17.21 -14.14
C VAL A 160 -12.66 -16.13 -14.89
N THR A 161 -12.17 -14.88 -14.90
CA THR A 161 -12.82 -13.78 -15.62
C THR A 161 -12.84 -14.05 -17.12
N PHE A 162 -11.75 -14.54 -17.70
CA PHE A 162 -11.69 -14.89 -19.12
C PHE A 162 -12.71 -15.98 -19.47
N ALA A 163 -12.79 -17.05 -18.68
CA ALA A 163 -13.78 -18.10 -18.87
C ALA A 163 -15.22 -17.55 -18.80
N ALA A 164 -15.52 -16.71 -17.81
CA ALA A 164 -16.83 -16.07 -17.66
C ALA A 164 -17.20 -15.21 -18.88
N VAL A 165 -16.27 -14.42 -19.41
CA VAL A 165 -16.47 -13.63 -20.63
C VAL A 165 -16.77 -14.53 -21.83
N PHE A 166 -16.04 -15.65 -21.99
CA PHE A 166 -16.33 -16.63 -23.03
C PHE A 166 -17.74 -17.21 -22.93
N PHE A 167 -18.18 -17.58 -21.72
CA PHE A 167 -19.56 -18.05 -21.51
C PHE A 167 -20.60 -16.99 -21.84
N LEU A 168 -20.37 -15.73 -21.46
CA LEU A 168 -21.28 -14.62 -21.76
C LEU A 168 -21.38 -14.36 -23.27
N ILE A 169 -20.25 -14.35 -23.99
CA ILE A 169 -20.23 -14.20 -25.45
C ILE A 169 -20.95 -15.37 -26.13
N ALA A 170 -20.63 -16.62 -25.74
CA ALA A 170 -21.25 -17.81 -26.30
C ALA A 170 -22.77 -17.84 -26.04
N HIS A 171 -23.20 -17.44 -24.85
CA HIS A 171 -24.62 -17.34 -24.50
C HIS A 171 -25.33 -16.24 -25.28
N LYS A 172 -24.70 -15.07 -25.47
CA LYS A 172 -25.24 -13.97 -26.29
C LYS A 172 -25.43 -14.39 -27.74
N ILE A 173 -24.42 -15.03 -28.35
CA ILE A 173 -24.51 -15.56 -29.72
C ILE A 173 -25.67 -16.57 -29.84
N LYS A 174 -25.80 -17.50 -28.88
CA LYS A 174 -26.92 -18.47 -28.88
C LYS A 174 -28.28 -17.77 -28.81
N LYS A 175 -28.43 -16.76 -27.96
CA LYS A 175 -29.68 -15.99 -27.81
C LYS A 175 -30.01 -15.19 -29.09
N ASP A 176 -29.01 -14.58 -29.72
CA ASP A 176 -29.20 -13.83 -30.97
C ASP A 176 -29.58 -14.76 -32.13
N THR A 177 -29.06 -16.00 -32.16
CA THR A 177 -29.39 -16.99 -33.19
C THR A 177 -30.78 -17.63 -33.00
N THR A 178 -31.30 -17.68 -31.77
CA THR A 178 -32.62 -18.27 -31.44
C THR A 178 -33.77 -17.25 -31.34
N THR A 179 -33.49 -15.96 -31.46
CA THR A 179 -34.54 -14.94 -31.59
C THR A 179 -34.95 -14.88 -33.07
N PRO A 180 -36.14 -15.38 -33.46
CA PRO A 180 -36.55 -15.32 -34.85
C PRO A 180 -36.68 -13.86 -35.27
N SER A 181 -36.20 -13.55 -36.47
CA SER A 181 -36.37 -12.27 -37.15
C SER A 181 -37.86 -11.99 -37.41
N SER A 182 -38.63 -11.61 -36.38
CA SER A 182 -39.91 -10.94 -36.55
C SER A 182 -39.69 -9.43 -36.63
N THR A 183 -38.91 -9.02 -37.64
CA THR A 183 -38.88 -7.63 -38.12
C THR A 183 -38.84 -7.69 -39.64
N ASN A 184 -39.87 -8.32 -40.21
CA ASN A 184 -40.11 -8.33 -41.65
C ASN A 184 -41.63 -8.23 -41.90
N ARG A 185 -42.24 -7.18 -41.35
CA ARG A 185 -43.58 -6.69 -41.71
C ARG A 185 -43.60 -5.19 -41.41
N ASP A 186 -42.98 -4.38 -42.26
CA ASP A 186 -43.30 -2.95 -42.35
C ASP A 186 -42.80 -2.26 -43.63
N LEU A 187 -42.57 -3.02 -44.72
CA LEU A 187 -42.18 -2.43 -46.02
C LEU A 187 -43.02 -2.93 -47.20
N ARG A 188 -44.30 -3.26 -46.96
CA ARG A 188 -45.28 -3.41 -48.04
C ARG A 188 -46.51 -2.57 -47.70
N ASN A 189 -46.40 -1.27 -47.97
CA ASN A 189 -47.52 -0.36 -48.25
C ASN A 189 -46.99 0.99 -48.76
N ILE A 190 -46.16 0.95 -49.81
CA ILE A 190 -46.02 2.09 -50.70
C ILE A 190 -46.69 1.67 -52.00
N ASP A 191 -48.01 1.89 -52.05
CA ASP A 191 -48.78 1.84 -53.29
C ASP A 191 -48.37 3.09 -54.09
N ILE A 192 -47.56 2.86 -55.13
CA ILE A 192 -47.30 3.85 -56.16
C ILE A 192 -48.44 3.72 -57.16
N HIS A 193 -49.51 4.51 -57.00
CA HIS A 193 -50.37 4.95 -58.09
C HIS A 193 -51.33 6.04 -57.59
N ASP A 194 -50.87 7.30 -57.58
CA ASP A 194 -51.68 8.40 -58.12
C ASP A 194 -50.78 9.62 -58.39
N VAL A 195 -50.13 9.60 -59.56
CA VAL A 195 -49.64 10.82 -60.20
C VAL A 195 -50.53 11.01 -61.41
N THR A 196 -51.56 11.84 -61.25
CA THR A 196 -52.18 12.53 -62.39
C THR A 196 -52.29 14.02 -62.09
N LEU A 197 -51.81 14.78 -63.08
CA LEU A 197 -51.52 16.20 -63.12
C LEU A 197 -52.76 17.12 -63.09
N ASN A 198 -52.44 18.43 -62.98
CA ASN A 198 -53.23 19.65 -63.27
C ASN A 198 -54.17 20.14 -62.18
N SER A 199 -54.30 21.44 -61.91
CA SER A 199 -53.85 22.67 -62.58
C SER A 199 -54.02 23.82 -61.59
N GLY A 200 -53.20 24.88 -61.70
CA GLY A 200 -53.09 25.93 -60.70
C GLY A 200 -54.29 26.86 -60.51
N SER A 201 -54.19 27.70 -59.48
CA SER A 201 -54.47 29.14 -59.59
C SER A 201 -53.87 29.86 -58.39
N ALA A 202 -53.29 31.02 -58.68
CA ALA A 202 -52.75 31.95 -57.71
C ALA A 202 -53.86 32.65 -56.92
N SER A 203 -53.56 33.05 -55.68
CA SER A 203 -54.02 34.36 -55.19
C SER A 203 -53.13 34.83 -54.04
N ALA A 204 -52.44 35.94 -54.30
CA ALA A 204 -51.86 36.80 -53.28
C ALA A 204 -52.93 37.41 -52.38
N ARG A 205 -52.56 37.80 -51.17
CA ARG A 205 -53.00 39.05 -50.52
C ARG A 205 -52.00 39.44 -49.42
N THR A 206 -51.38 40.59 -49.69
CA THR A 206 -50.94 41.67 -48.78
C THR A 206 -51.23 41.52 -47.31
#